data_AF-A0A2W5DTK7-F1
#
_entry.id   AF-A0A2W5DTK7-F1
#
_cell.length_a   1.000
_cell.length_b   1.000
_cell.length_c   1.000
_cell.angle_alpha   90.00
_cell.angle_beta   90.00
_cell.angle_gamma   90.00
#
_symmetry.space_group_name_H-M   'P 1'
#
loop_
_entity.id
_entity.type
_entity.pdbx_description
1 polymer ?
#
loop_
_entity_poly.entity_id
_entity_poly.type
_entity_poly.pdbx_seq_one_letter_code
_entity_poly.pdbx_strand_id
1 'polypeptide(L)'
;MTAGSALVPEDILSISGTRNGETILGLVPLGSDSNFVYDNQFTVADPHFTDGGLLFDIGGGDFGHVNLYYYEGQYFDLQVDADAGIAYEAPISFTVSAVPEASTYAYMALGLLGVAAVARRRRQA
;
A
#
# COMPACT_ATOMS: atom_id res chain seq x y z
N MET A 1 -22.69 16.18 -0.82
CA MET A 1 -21.54 15.61 -0.12
C MET A 1 -21.96 14.25 0.39
N THR A 2 -21.55 13.20 -0.31
CA THR A 2 -22.10 11.84 -0.15
C THR A 2 -21.23 11.10 0.87
N ALA A 3 -21.62 11.11 2.13
CA ALA A 3 -21.03 10.28 3.18
C ALA A 3 -21.50 8.81 3.10
N GLY A 4 -21.62 8.28 1.88
CA GLY A 4 -22.12 6.92 1.61
C GLY A 4 -21.03 5.89 1.33
N SER A 5 -19.81 6.33 0.98
CA SER A 5 -18.72 5.44 0.54
C SER A 5 -17.78 4.98 1.66
N ALA A 6 -17.86 5.58 2.85
CA ALA A 6 -16.88 5.33 3.90
C ALA A 6 -16.96 3.90 4.49
N LEU A 7 -18.06 3.17 4.30
CA LEU A 7 -18.26 1.83 4.90
C LEU A 7 -18.11 0.66 3.94
N VAL A 8 -17.86 0.93 2.65
CA VAL A 8 -17.78 -0.14 1.62
C VAL A 8 -16.31 -0.35 1.28
N PRO A 9 -15.79 -1.59 1.37
CA PRO A 9 -14.47 -1.91 0.84
C PRO A 9 -14.37 -1.52 -0.65
N GLU A 10 -13.24 -0.94 -1.03
CA GLU A 10 -12.95 -0.54 -2.41
C GLU A 10 -12.00 -1.53 -3.06
N ASP A 11 -12.19 -1.78 -4.36
CA ASP A 11 -11.34 -2.70 -5.11
C ASP A 11 -9.94 -2.12 -5.30
N ILE A 12 -8.94 -2.95 -5.03
CA ILE A 12 -7.55 -2.67 -5.37
C ILE A 12 -7.37 -3.07 -6.84
N LEU A 13 -7.07 -2.08 -7.68
CA LEU A 13 -7.02 -2.29 -9.14
C LEU A 13 -5.62 -2.67 -9.64
N SER A 14 -4.58 -2.35 -8.87
CA SER A 14 -3.20 -2.70 -9.20
C SER A 14 -2.30 -2.65 -7.97
N ILE A 15 -1.18 -3.36 -8.08
CA ILE A 15 -0.05 -3.32 -7.16
C ILE A 15 1.23 -3.30 -7.99
N SER A 16 2.26 -2.64 -7.47
CA SER A 16 3.61 -2.70 -8.03
C SER A 16 4.63 -2.56 -6.92
N GLY A 17 5.87 -2.99 -7.17
CA GLY A 17 6.95 -2.92 -6.21
C GLY A 17 7.74 -4.22 -6.16
N THR A 18 8.39 -4.46 -5.02
CA THR A 18 9.13 -5.69 -4.77
C THR A 18 8.79 -6.24 -3.38
N ARG A 19 8.89 -7.56 -3.24
CA ARG A 19 8.83 -8.28 -1.96
C ARG A 19 10.13 -9.07 -1.80
N ASN A 20 10.93 -8.74 -0.79
CA ASN A 20 12.21 -9.40 -0.52
C ASN A 20 13.18 -9.47 -1.72
N GLY A 21 13.10 -8.51 -2.64
CA GLY A 21 13.91 -8.47 -3.86
C GLY A 21 13.21 -9.04 -5.10
N GLU A 22 12.13 -9.79 -4.94
CA GLU A 22 11.33 -10.32 -6.04
C GLU A 22 10.35 -9.27 -6.56
N THR A 23 10.16 -9.22 -7.88
CA THR A 23 9.27 -8.23 -8.51
C THR A 23 7.81 -8.68 -8.37
N ILE A 24 6.95 -7.76 -7.95
CA ILE A 24 5.50 -8.00 -7.96
C ILE A 24 5.02 -7.87 -9.41
N LEU A 25 4.46 -8.96 -9.97
CA LEU A 25 3.97 -9.05 -11.34
C LEU A 25 2.55 -8.51 -11.51
N GLY A 26 1.78 -8.47 -10.42
CA GLY A 26 0.45 -7.90 -10.39
C GLY A 26 -0.47 -8.61 -9.40
N LEU A 27 -1.74 -8.21 -9.42
CA LEU A 27 -2.77 -8.88 -8.64
C LEU A 27 -3.12 -10.22 -9.26
N VAL A 28 -3.36 -11.22 -8.42
CA VAL A 28 -3.93 -12.49 -8.87
C VAL A 28 -5.43 -12.29 -9.12
N PRO A 29 -5.97 -12.65 -10.30
CA PRO A 29 -7.39 -12.50 -10.60
C PRO A 29 -8.26 -13.34 -9.66
N LEU A 30 -9.37 -12.77 -9.17
CA LEU A 30 -10.27 -13.46 -8.24
C LEU A 30 -10.67 -14.86 -8.75
N GLY A 31 -10.48 -15.86 -7.89
CA GLY A 31 -10.85 -17.26 -8.17
C GLY A 31 -9.91 -17.99 -9.13
N SER A 32 -8.79 -17.40 -9.57
CA SER A 32 -7.82 -18.10 -10.40
C SER A 32 -6.91 -19.04 -9.61
N ASP A 33 -6.76 -18.80 -8.31
CA ASP A 33 -6.00 -19.66 -7.40
C ASP A 33 -6.94 -20.20 -6.31
N SER A 34 -7.07 -21.52 -6.25
CA SER A 34 -7.89 -22.23 -5.28
C SER A 34 -7.23 -22.42 -3.91
N ASN A 35 -5.93 -22.12 -3.78
CA ASN A 35 -5.20 -22.26 -2.53
C ASN A 35 -5.48 -21.12 -1.55
N PHE A 36 -6.03 -20.00 -2.04
CA PHE A 36 -6.25 -18.79 -1.25
C PHE A 36 -7.71 -18.33 -1.30
N VAL A 37 -8.17 -17.74 -0.20
CA VAL A 37 -9.40 -16.95 -0.14
C VAL A 37 -8.99 -15.50 -0.09
N TYR A 38 -9.45 -14.70 -1.06
CA TYR A 38 -9.09 -13.29 -1.20
C TYR A 38 -10.14 -12.53 -2.00
N ASP A 39 -10.19 -11.22 -1.80
CA ASP A 39 -11.12 -10.31 -2.47
C ASP A 39 -10.42 -9.10 -3.12
N ASN A 40 -9.14 -8.86 -2.80
CA ASN A 40 -8.37 -7.72 -3.25
C ASN A 40 -9.05 -6.38 -2.91
N GLN A 41 -9.58 -6.23 -1.70
CA GLN A 41 -10.28 -5.02 -1.25
C GLN A 41 -9.57 -4.28 -0.11
N PHE A 42 -9.81 -2.97 -0.04
CA PHE A 42 -9.28 -2.07 0.99
C PHE A 42 -10.39 -1.21 1.58
N THR A 43 -10.43 -1.06 2.89
CA THR A 43 -11.41 -0.21 3.57
C THR A 43 -10.85 1.17 3.87
N VAL A 44 -11.55 2.22 3.46
CA VAL A 44 -11.04 3.61 3.57
C VAL A 44 -11.31 4.23 4.94
N ALA A 45 -12.43 3.91 5.60
CA ALA A 45 -12.75 4.49 6.92
C ALA A 45 -11.93 3.89 8.06
N ASP A 46 -11.55 2.62 7.94
CA ASP A 46 -10.60 1.94 8.81
C ASP A 46 -9.51 1.35 7.92
N PRO A 47 -8.39 2.07 7.68
CA PRO A 47 -7.40 1.75 6.64
C PRO A 47 -6.72 0.38 6.81
N HIS A 48 -7.35 -0.66 6.28
CA HIS A 48 -6.80 -2.00 6.22
C HIS A 48 -7.33 -2.81 5.03
N PHE A 49 -6.60 -3.87 4.67
CA PHE A 49 -7.17 -4.92 3.83
C PHE A 49 -8.30 -5.62 4.57
N THR A 50 -9.24 -6.21 3.86
CA THR A 50 -10.23 -7.09 4.47
C THR A 50 -9.58 -8.38 4.98
N ASP A 51 -10.35 -9.22 5.66
CA ASP A 51 -9.92 -10.56 6.07
C ASP A 51 -9.54 -11.45 4.88
N GLY A 52 -10.12 -11.19 3.69
CA GLY A 52 -9.74 -11.87 2.45
C GLY A 52 -8.36 -11.44 1.95
N GLY A 53 -8.01 -10.17 2.14
CA GLY A 53 -6.69 -9.67 1.84
C GLY A 53 -6.44 -9.38 0.36
N LEU A 54 -5.16 -9.12 0.09
CA LEU A 54 -4.61 -8.74 -1.19
C LEU A 54 -3.67 -9.84 -1.70
N LEU A 55 -4.10 -10.57 -2.73
CA LEU A 55 -3.30 -11.62 -3.36
C LEU A 55 -2.55 -11.07 -4.57
N PHE A 56 -1.23 -11.24 -4.59
CA PHE A 56 -0.38 -10.84 -5.71
C PHE A 56 0.65 -11.89 -6.07
N ASP A 57 1.13 -11.83 -7.30
CA ASP A 57 2.10 -12.76 -7.88
C ASP A 57 3.52 -12.16 -7.86
N ILE A 58 4.51 -12.93 -7.40
CA ILE A 58 5.94 -12.62 -7.47
C ILE A 58 6.72 -13.55 -8.42
N GLY A 59 6.02 -14.36 -9.21
CA GLY A 59 6.59 -15.39 -10.08
C GLY A 59 6.81 -16.72 -9.37
N GLY A 60 6.92 -17.81 -10.14
CA GLY A 60 7.06 -19.17 -9.59
C GLY A 60 5.81 -20.06 -9.73
N GLY A 61 4.79 -19.60 -10.45
CA GLY A 61 3.54 -20.34 -10.66
C GLY A 61 2.63 -20.26 -9.43
N ASP A 62 1.86 -21.30 -9.16
CA ASP A 62 0.86 -21.32 -8.07
C ASP A 62 1.45 -21.12 -6.66
N PHE A 63 2.77 -21.27 -6.50
CA PHE A 63 3.49 -21.05 -5.25
C PHE A 63 4.17 -19.67 -5.17
N GLY A 64 4.09 -18.91 -6.27
CA GLY A 64 4.54 -17.52 -6.36
C GLY A 64 3.51 -16.51 -5.84
N HIS A 65 2.37 -16.98 -5.34
CA HIS A 65 1.31 -16.11 -4.85
C HIS A 65 1.47 -15.82 -3.36
N VAL A 66 1.29 -14.56 -3.00
CA VAL A 66 1.42 -14.05 -1.64
C VAL A 66 0.17 -13.27 -1.27
N ASN A 67 -0.46 -13.62 -0.15
CA ASN A 67 -1.62 -12.91 0.37
C ASN A 67 -1.22 -12.01 1.53
N LEU A 68 -1.51 -10.72 1.42
CA LEU A 68 -1.42 -9.78 2.54
C LEU A 68 -2.81 -9.52 3.09
N TYR A 69 -3.06 -9.91 4.32
CA TYR A 69 -4.37 -9.71 4.95
C TYR A 69 -4.23 -9.09 6.33
N TYR A 70 -5.33 -8.53 6.81
CA TYR A 70 -5.44 -7.97 8.15
C TYR A 70 -6.39 -8.85 8.96
N TYR A 71 -6.00 -9.19 10.19
CA TYR A 71 -6.83 -9.96 11.09
C TYR A 71 -6.53 -9.56 12.54
N GLU A 72 -7.57 -9.36 13.35
CA GLU A 72 -7.48 -9.09 14.79
C GLU A 72 -6.47 -8.00 15.21
N GLY A 73 -6.31 -6.93 14.41
CA GLY A 73 -5.41 -5.82 14.78
C GLY A 73 -4.03 -5.86 14.13
N GLN A 74 -3.72 -6.87 13.32
CA GLN A 74 -2.38 -7.14 12.81
C GLN A 74 -2.40 -7.55 11.34
N TYR A 75 -1.31 -7.23 10.63
CA TYR A 75 -1.10 -7.66 9.25
C TYR A 75 -0.24 -8.92 9.18
N PHE A 76 -0.57 -9.75 8.20
CA PHE A 76 0.12 -11.01 7.94
C PHE A 76 0.49 -11.11 6.46
N ASP A 77 1.63 -11.74 6.22
CA ASP A 77 2.10 -12.20 4.92
C ASP A 77 1.96 -13.72 4.88
N LEU A 78 1.08 -14.21 4.01
CA LEU A 78 0.77 -15.63 3.85
C LEU A 78 1.24 -16.12 2.48
N GLN A 79 1.94 -17.24 2.47
CA GLN A 79 2.41 -17.91 1.26
C GLN A 79 2.25 -19.44 1.39
N VAL A 80 2.16 -20.13 0.27
CA VAL A 80 2.19 -21.60 0.23
C VAL A 80 3.55 -22.07 -0.25
N ASP A 81 4.19 -22.95 0.53
CA ASP A 81 5.47 -23.54 0.16
C ASP A 81 5.30 -24.60 -0.94
N ALA A 82 6.03 -24.41 -2.05
CA ALA A 82 6.03 -25.29 -3.22
C ALA A 82 6.45 -26.73 -2.93
N ASP A 83 7.37 -26.92 -1.99
CA ASP A 83 7.97 -28.23 -1.73
C ASP A 83 7.18 -29.02 -0.67
N ALA A 84 6.49 -28.32 0.22
CA ALA A 84 5.78 -28.92 1.35
C ALA A 84 4.25 -28.94 1.21
N GLY A 85 3.67 -28.08 0.37
CA GLY A 85 2.22 -27.88 0.31
C GLY A 85 1.64 -27.33 1.62
N ILE A 86 2.49 -26.67 2.42
CA ILE A 86 2.14 -26.10 3.73
C ILE A 86 2.02 -24.58 3.57
N ALA A 87 0.98 -24.02 4.17
CA ALA A 87 0.83 -22.58 4.30
C ALA A 87 1.72 -22.03 5.44
N TYR A 88 2.44 -20.96 5.15
CA TYR A 88 3.25 -20.22 6.12
C TYR A 88 2.74 -18.79 6.23
N GLU A 89 2.46 -18.36 7.45
CA GLU A 89 2.08 -16.97 7.77
C GLU A 89 3.16 -16.31 8.64
N ALA A 90 3.46 -15.05 8.34
CA ALA A 90 4.36 -14.22 9.15
C ALA A 90 3.69 -12.87 9.46
N PRO A 91 3.76 -12.41 10.73
CA PRO A 91 3.32 -11.06 11.05
C PRO A 91 4.23 -10.02 10.40
N ILE A 92 3.63 -8.97 9.81
CA ILE A 92 4.34 -7.86 9.18
C ILE A 92 3.88 -6.51 9.72
N SER A 93 4.70 -5.49 9.50
CA SER A 93 4.42 -4.10 9.85
C SER A 93 4.80 -3.18 8.69
N PHE A 94 3.99 -2.16 8.45
CA PHE A 94 4.28 -1.17 7.41
C PHE A 94 5.02 0.03 8.00
N THR A 95 5.96 0.57 7.22
CA THR A 95 6.53 1.88 7.46
C THR A 95 6.28 2.74 6.24
N VAL A 96 5.66 3.90 6.45
CA VAL A 96 5.42 4.88 5.39
C VAL A 96 6.32 6.07 5.65
N SER A 97 7.08 6.47 4.63
CA SER A 97 7.85 7.72 4.67
C SER A 97 7.18 8.73 3.75
N ALA A 98 6.93 9.94 4.27
CA ALA A 98 6.45 11.03 3.43
C ALA A 98 7.56 11.41 2.43
N VAL A 99 7.25 11.35 1.14
CA VAL A 99 8.12 11.86 0.08
C VAL A 99 7.59 13.24 -0.32
N PRO A 100 8.27 14.34 0.04
CA PRO A 100 7.81 15.67 -0.35
C PRO A 100 7.74 15.77 -1.86
N GLU A 101 6.62 16.28 -2.37
CA GLU A 101 6.50 16.54 -3.79
C GLU A 101 7.51 17.61 -4.22
N ALA A 102 7.94 17.58 -5.49
CA ALA A 102 8.81 18.62 -6.05
C ALA A 102 8.22 20.03 -5.84
N SER A 103 6.89 20.14 -5.88
CA SER A 103 6.13 21.37 -5.62
C SER A 103 6.30 21.90 -4.19
N THR A 104 6.45 21.02 -3.19
CA THR A 104 6.65 21.38 -1.78
C THR A 104 7.91 22.22 -1.61
N TYR A 105 9.01 21.83 -2.28
CA TYR A 105 10.25 22.60 -2.27
C TYR A 105 10.11 23.94 -2.98
N ALA A 106 9.38 23.98 -4.10
CA ALA A 106 9.13 25.22 -4.83
C ALA A 106 8.35 26.22 -3.99
N TYR A 107 7.28 25.80 -3.32
CA TYR A 107 6.50 26.66 -2.44
C TYR A 107 7.29 27.10 -1.20
N MET A 108 8.11 26.22 -0.63
CA MET A 108 9.01 26.58 0.45
C MET A 108 10.01 27.66 0.01
N ALA A 109 10.64 27.51 -1.16
CA ALA A 109 11.56 28.50 -1.70
C ALA A 109 10.87 29.85 -1.97
N LEU A 110 9.67 29.82 -2.56
CA LEU A 110 8.86 31.04 -2.79
C LEU A 110 8.47 31.72 -1.48
N GLY A 111 8.08 30.95 -0.46
CA GLY A 111 7.79 31.46 0.88
C GLY A 111 9.00 32.17 1.50
N LEU A 112 10.18 31.53 1.42
CA LEU A 112 11.43 32.12 1.93
C LEU A 112 11.82 33.40 1.18
N LEU A 113 11.67 33.43 -0.15
CA LEU A 113 11.91 34.62 -0.96
C LEU A 113 10.95 35.76 -0.59
N GLY A 114 9.66 35.44 -0.37
CA GLY A 114 8.67 36.41 0.09
C GLY A 114 9.03 37.03 1.44
N VAL A 115 9.44 36.21 2.40
CA VAL A 115 9.90 36.68 3.73
C VAL A 115 11.15 37.57 3.59
N ALA A 116 12.12 37.15 2.78
CA ALA A 116 13.34 37.93 2.56
C ALA A 116 13.05 39.31 1.92
N ALA A 117 12.13 39.37 0.95
CA ALA A 117 11.73 40.62 0.30
C ALA A 117 11.05 41.59 1.29
N VAL A 118 10.16 41.09 2.16
CA VAL A 118 9.52 41.90 3.21
C VAL A 118 10.55 42.40 4.23
N ALA A 119 11.47 41.52 4.67
CA ALA A 119 12.52 41.88 5.61
C ALA A 119 13.44 42.98 5.04
N ARG A 120 13.76 42.93 3.74
CA ARG A 120 14.57 43.96 3.08
C ARG A 120 13.85 45.31 3.01
N ARG A 121 12.55 45.32 2.67
CA ARG A 121 11.74 46.55 2.65
C ARG A 121 11.71 47.25 4.01
N ARG A 122 11.58 46.48 5.10
CA ARG A 122 11.54 47.02 6.48
C ARG A 122 12.85 47.63 6.97
N ARG A 123 14.00 47.29 6.36
CA ARG A 123 15.30 47.86 6.73
C ARG A 123 15.66 49.13 5.94
N GLN A 124 14.92 49.41 4.87
CA GLN A 124 15.15 50.56 3.99
C GLN A 124 14.16 51.70 4.23
N ALA A 125 13.11 51.46 5.03
CA ALA A 125 12.20 52.47 5.58
C ALA A 125 12.69 52.84 6.98
#